data_AF-A0A095WL84-F1
#
_entry.id   AF-A0A095WL84-F1
#
_cell.length_a   1.000
_cell.length_b   1.000
_cell.length_c   1.000
_cell.angle_alpha   90.00
_cell.angle_beta   90.00
_cell.angle_gamma   90.00
#
_symmetry.space_group_name_H-M   'P 1'
#
loop_
_entity.id
_entity.type
_entity.pdbx_description
1 polymer ?
#
loop_
_entity_poly.entity_id
_entity_poly.type
_entity_poly.pdbx_seq_one_letter_code
_entity_poly.pdbx_strand_id
1 'polypeptide(L)'
;MPEEDQAKILTPAARRRRQRMAAFAFSLFLAGMLIALAATVLAVNNGRNFERLVRQVGLEDYLLAAPPALRIDRQRRQPPASRFPPWLLRAGLERMALFEKAAAFSAEERCNLLRTQKGTQPTFTTSDDDWECLIFEEFDNSSEPASFFIQARGGLPDTFRNFRLKFSLTNPLTETVVLNEAIAAMQRFDLPMAPETRAYLAQKLTARTEFTSTSENYWMAFRQEIIDKRRYNLVILPLPQTITCGDPALPPPDRAGRPIYGMTVGCLSLQAAPRQPPPASSPPSLFPAG
;
A
#
# COMPACT_ATOMS: atom_id res chain seq x y z
N MET A 1 -55.25 -41.07 37.99
CA MET A 1 -56.16 -39.91 37.91
C MET A 1 -55.31 -38.66 38.07
N PRO A 2 -55.10 -37.87 37.00
CA PRO A 2 -54.41 -36.60 37.11
C PRO A 2 -55.39 -35.53 37.58
N GLU A 3 -54.99 -34.76 38.60
CA GLU A 3 -55.72 -33.61 39.09
C GLU A 3 -55.83 -32.53 37.99
N GLU A 4 -57.05 -31.99 37.87
CA GLU A 4 -57.41 -30.94 36.94
C GLU A 4 -56.67 -29.64 37.26
N ASP A 5 -55.89 -29.16 36.27
CA ASP A 5 -55.38 -27.79 36.22
C ASP A 5 -56.55 -26.81 36.20
N GLN A 6 -56.89 -26.25 37.36
CA GLN A 6 -57.77 -25.09 37.46
C GLN A 6 -57.15 -23.92 36.71
N ALA A 7 -57.66 -23.65 35.51
CA ALA A 7 -57.37 -22.46 34.74
C ALA A 7 -57.82 -21.22 35.54
N LYS A 8 -56.92 -20.64 36.33
CA LYS A 8 -57.12 -19.33 36.98
C LYS A 8 -57.42 -18.29 35.90
N ILE A 9 -58.70 -17.95 35.76
CA ILE A 9 -59.18 -16.86 34.91
C ILE A 9 -58.57 -15.56 35.45
N LEU A 10 -57.45 -15.16 34.86
CA LEU A 10 -56.76 -13.92 35.21
C LEU A 10 -57.63 -12.75 34.79
N THR A 11 -58.06 -11.94 35.76
CA THR A 11 -58.77 -10.70 35.50
C THR A 11 -57.96 -9.82 34.53
N PRO A 12 -58.63 -9.07 33.62
CA PRO A 12 -57.94 -8.28 32.60
C PRO A 12 -56.94 -7.25 33.18
N ALA A 13 -57.16 -6.80 34.42
CA ALA A 13 -56.21 -5.98 35.18
C ALA A 13 -54.91 -6.72 35.55
N ALA A 14 -54.99 -7.99 35.95
CA ALA A 14 -53.82 -8.83 36.26
C ALA A 14 -53.00 -9.16 34.99
N ARG A 15 -53.68 -9.36 33.84
CA ARG A 15 -53.01 -9.57 32.54
C ARG A 15 -52.24 -8.34 32.09
N ARG A 16 -52.81 -7.13 32.22
CA ARG A 16 -52.12 -5.86 31.93
C ARG A 16 -50.93 -5.62 32.86
N ARG A 17 -51.04 -5.95 34.16
CA ARG A 17 -49.94 -5.82 35.11
C ARG A 17 -48.79 -6.78 34.77
N ARG A 18 -49.09 -8.04 34.42
CA ARG A 18 -48.09 -9.03 33.99
C ARG A 18 -47.43 -8.65 32.67
N GLN A 19 -48.17 -8.09 31.72
CA GLN A 19 -47.61 -7.55 30.46
C GLN A 19 -46.71 -6.33 30.71
N ARG A 20 -47.09 -5.40 31.59
CA ARG A 20 -46.23 -4.26 31.96
C ARG A 20 -44.95 -4.72 32.66
N MET A 21 -45.03 -5.71 33.55
CA MET A 21 -43.84 -6.27 34.20
C MET A 21 -42.94 -7.03 33.22
N ALA A 22 -43.52 -7.79 32.29
CA ALA A 22 -42.76 -8.46 31.23
C ALA A 22 -42.09 -7.46 30.27
N ALA A 23 -42.82 -6.40 29.88
CA ALA A 23 -42.26 -5.32 29.06
C ALA A 23 -41.14 -4.57 29.79
N PHE A 24 -41.31 -4.31 31.08
CA PHE A 24 -40.28 -3.70 31.91
C PHE A 24 -39.03 -4.60 32.01
N ALA A 25 -39.20 -5.89 32.29
CA ALA A 25 -38.10 -6.84 32.35
C ALA A 25 -37.36 -6.96 31.01
N PHE A 26 -38.10 -7.03 29.91
CA PHE A 26 -37.52 -7.05 28.57
C PHE A 26 -36.75 -5.76 28.25
N SER A 27 -37.31 -4.59 28.59
CA SER A 27 -36.64 -3.31 28.40
C SER A 27 -35.34 -3.21 29.20
N LEU A 28 -35.33 -3.75 30.42
CA LEU A 28 -34.15 -3.75 31.29
C LEU A 28 -33.07 -4.68 30.73
N PHE A 29 -33.46 -5.86 30.25
CA PHE A 29 -32.56 -6.80 29.58
C PHE A 29 -31.95 -6.20 28.30
N LEU A 30 -32.79 -5.57 27.46
CA LEU A 30 -32.34 -4.91 26.23
C LEU A 30 -31.35 -3.76 26.54
N ALA A 31 -31.66 -2.93 27.54
CA ALA A 31 -30.77 -1.85 27.96
C ALA A 31 -29.42 -2.42 28.46
N GLY A 32 -29.44 -3.49 29.26
CA GLY A 32 -28.22 -4.17 29.70
C GLY A 32 -27.38 -4.69 28.55
N MET A 33 -28.00 -5.32 27.54
CA MET A 33 -27.30 -5.80 26.34
C MET A 33 -26.66 -4.66 25.56
N LEU A 34 -27.38 -3.55 25.36
CA LEU A 34 -26.87 -2.38 24.64
C LEU A 34 -25.69 -1.73 25.38
N ILE A 35 -25.76 -1.63 26.71
CA ILE A 35 -24.65 -1.12 27.53
C ILE A 35 -23.41 -2.01 27.39
N ALA A 36 -23.58 -3.34 27.45
CA ALA A 36 -22.47 -4.28 27.28
C ALA A 36 -21.83 -4.18 25.87
N LEU A 37 -22.65 -4.02 24.84
CA LEU A 37 -22.17 -3.85 23.46
C LEU A 37 -21.43 -2.51 23.29
N ALA A 38 -21.97 -1.41 23.85
CA ALA A 38 -21.29 -0.12 23.84
C ALA A 38 -19.94 -0.18 24.58
N ALA A 39 -19.90 -0.82 25.75
CA ALA A 39 -18.67 -0.97 26.54
C ALA A 39 -17.58 -1.75 25.77
N THR A 40 -17.95 -2.83 25.08
CA THR A 40 -16.99 -3.59 24.26
C THR A 40 -16.46 -2.76 23.09
N VAL A 41 -17.33 -2.07 22.34
CA VAL A 41 -16.90 -1.21 21.21
C VAL A 41 -16.02 -0.04 21.66
N LEU A 42 -16.29 0.53 22.84
CA LEU A 42 -15.49 1.62 23.42
C LEU A 42 -14.14 1.14 23.95
N ALA A 43 -14.07 -0.08 24.48
CA ALA A 43 -12.85 -0.67 25.02
C ALA A 43 -11.91 -1.25 23.94
N VAL A 44 -12.42 -1.56 22.74
CA VAL A 44 -11.60 -2.03 21.61
C VAL A 44 -10.50 -1.02 21.30
N ASN A 45 -9.29 -1.53 21.04
CA ASN A 45 -8.12 -0.75 20.64
C ASN A 45 -7.64 0.24 21.72
N ASN A 46 -7.36 -0.29 22.93
CA ASN A 46 -6.84 0.46 24.08
C ASN A 46 -7.69 1.70 24.48
N GLY A 47 -9.00 1.66 24.27
CA GLY A 47 -9.89 2.77 24.67
C GLY A 47 -9.86 3.98 23.74
N ARG A 48 -9.29 3.87 22.53
CA ARG A 48 -9.16 5.01 21.60
C ARG A 48 -10.51 5.59 21.14
N ASN A 49 -11.55 4.76 21.12
CA ASN A 49 -12.92 5.21 20.84
C ASN A 49 -13.55 5.95 22.03
N PHE A 50 -13.26 5.51 23.26
CA PHE A 50 -13.66 6.22 24.48
C PHE A 50 -13.02 7.62 24.54
N GLU A 51 -11.73 7.75 24.24
CA GLU A 51 -11.05 9.05 24.21
C GLU A 51 -11.69 10.03 23.21
N ARG A 52 -12.11 9.55 22.03
CA ARG A 52 -12.80 10.37 21.03
C ARG A 52 -14.16 10.85 21.53
N LEU A 53 -14.94 9.96 22.15
CA LEU A 53 -16.25 10.30 22.70
C LEU A 53 -16.10 11.34 23.83
N VAL A 54 -15.16 11.14 24.75
CA VAL A 54 -14.93 12.06 25.86
C VAL A 54 -14.57 13.46 25.37
N ARG A 55 -13.69 13.56 24.35
CA ARG A 55 -13.33 14.85 23.72
C ARG A 55 -14.50 15.50 22.98
N GLN A 56 -15.41 14.71 22.40
CA GLN A 56 -16.57 15.25 21.68
C GLN A 56 -17.62 15.83 22.63
N VAL A 57 -17.72 15.28 23.84
CA VAL A 57 -18.67 15.75 24.87
C VAL A 57 -18.05 16.85 25.76
N GLY A 58 -16.74 17.11 25.66
CA GLY A 58 -16.05 18.14 26.44
C GLY A 58 -15.74 17.72 27.89
N LEU A 59 -15.58 16.42 28.15
CA LEU A 59 -15.28 15.87 29.48
C LEU A 59 -13.80 15.47 29.66
N GLU A 60 -12.92 15.89 28.75
CA GLU A 60 -11.50 15.54 28.76
C GLU A 60 -10.81 15.85 30.09
N ASP A 61 -11.12 16.97 30.73
CA ASP A 61 -10.47 17.40 31.97
C ASP A 61 -10.86 16.54 33.19
N TYR A 62 -11.94 15.76 33.12
CA TYR A 62 -12.44 14.95 34.22
C TYR A 62 -12.17 13.46 34.05
N LEU A 63 -12.24 12.97 32.81
CA LEU A 63 -12.20 11.53 32.51
C LEU A 63 -10.88 11.07 31.89
N LEU A 64 -10.09 11.99 31.32
CA LEU A 64 -8.76 11.67 30.80
C LEU A 64 -7.71 12.10 31.81
N ALA A 65 -6.73 11.23 32.06
CA ALA A 65 -5.57 11.62 32.83
C ALA A 65 -4.86 12.77 32.11
N ALA A 66 -4.58 13.86 32.83
CA ALA A 66 -3.81 14.96 32.30
C ALA A 66 -2.51 14.39 31.68
N PRO A 67 -2.17 14.74 30.43
CA PRO A 67 -0.96 14.26 29.81
C PRO A 67 0.21 14.62 30.74
N PRO A 68 1.12 13.68 31.03
CA PRO A 68 2.25 13.98 31.89
C PRO A 68 2.93 15.22 31.31
N ALA A 69 3.07 16.26 32.13
CA ALA A 69 3.72 17.49 31.72
C ALA A 69 5.11 17.12 31.21
N LEU A 70 5.26 17.07 29.88
CA LEU A 70 6.52 16.88 29.21
C LEU A 70 7.32 18.14 29.52
N ARG A 71 8.03 18.12 30.66
CA ARG A 71 9.11 19.06 30.90
C ARG A 71 10.11 18.79 29.79
N ILE A 72 10.07 19.63 28.77
CA ILE A 72 11.13 19.78 27.79
C ILE A 72 12.27 20.47 28.55
N ASP A 73 12.88 19.74 29.50
CA ASP A 73 14.15 20.12 30.07
C ASP A 73 15.13 20.10 28.91
N ARG A 74 15.43 21.30 28.42
CA ARG A 74 16.54 21.69 27.55
C ARG A 74 17.39 20.49 27.20
N GLN A 75 17.10 19.84 26.06
CA GLN A 75 17.71 18.59 25.60
C GLN A 75 19.21 18.62 25.90
N ARG A 76 19.60 18.02 27.02
CA ARG A 76 20.98 17.76 27.35
C ARG A 76 21.39 16.74 26.30
N ARG A 77 22.20 17.16 25.33
CA ARG A 77 22.76 16.29 24.28
C ARG A 77 23.46 15.12 24.98
N GLN A 78 22.72 14.06 25.25
CA GLN A 78 23.25 12.81 25.76
C GLN A 78 23.81 12.05 24.56
N PRO A 79 25.04 11.52 24.65
CA PRO A 79 25.62 10.76 23.56
C PRO A 79 24.72 9.57 23.22
N PRO A 80 24.44 9.33 21.92
CA PRO A 80 23.38 8.43 21.45
C PRO A 80 23.58 6.95 21.77
N ALA A 81 24.74 6.56 22.31
CA ALA A 81 25.13 5.15 22.44
C ALA A 81 24.41 4.37 23.57
N SER A 82 23.83 5.04 24.57
CA SER A 82 23.37 4.36 25.80
C SER A 82 21.88 4.02 25.85
N ARG A 83 21.07 4.49 24.90
CA ARG A 83 19.59 4.33 24.95
C ARG A 83 18.96 3.67 23.74
N PHE A 84 19.69 3.56 22.63
CA PHE A 84 19.20 2.91 21.42
C PHE A 84 19.92 1.58 21.26
N PRO A 85 19.18 0.48 21.07
CA PRO A 85 19.81 -0.79 20.80
C PRO A 85 20.68 -0.67 19.53
N PRO A 86 21.84 -1.33 19.47
CA PRO A 86 22.85 -1.08 18.44
C PRO A 86 22.36 -1.31 17.01
N TRP A 87 21.26 -2.04 16.81
CA TRP A 87 20.62 -2.18 15.50
C TRP A 87 19.97 -0.88 14.98
N LEU A 88 19.50 0.01 15.86
CA LEU A 88 18.95 1.33 15.52
C LEU A 88 20.03 2.37 15.22
N LEU A 89 21.20 2.21 15.83
CA LEU A 89 22.38 3.08 15.64
C LEU A 89 23.27 2.63 14.48
N ARG A 90 23.09 1.39 14.01
CA ARG A 90 23.54 0.99 12.69
C ARG A 90 22.61 1.66 11.68
N ALA A 91 22.86 2.94 11.41
CA ALA A 91 22.60 3.48 10.09
C ALA A 91 23.53 2.72 9.13
N GLY A 92 23.20 1.46 8.84
CA GLY A 92 23.57 0.93 7.55
C GLY A 92 22.95 1.92 6.59
N LEU A 93 23.76 2.59 5.77
CA LEU A 93 23.24 2.99 4.47
C LEU A 93 22.66 1.70 3.91
N GLU A 94 21.34 1.53 3.99
CA GLU A 94 20.64 0.59 3.14
C GLU A 94 20.96 1.09 1.75
N ARG A 95 22.00 0.44 1.21
CA ARG A 95 22.66 0.53 -0.11
C ARG A 95 22.19 1.69 -0.97
N MET A 96 23.14 2.53 -1.42
CA MET A 96 22.89 3.65 -2.33
C MET A 96 21.89 3.24 -3.43
N ALA A 97 20.63 3.69 -3.30
CA ALA A 97 19.62 3.46 -4.30
C ALA A 97 20.02 4.30 -5.52
N LEU A 98 20.52 3.63 -6.56
CA LEU A 98 20.76 4.28 -7.84
C LEU A 98 19.39 4.47 -8.49
N PHE A 99 18.88 5.69 -8.42
CA PHE A 99 17.67 6.07 -9.13
C PHE A 99 17.99 6.11 -10.63
N GLU A 100 17.68 5.02 -11.32
CA GLU A 100 17.70 5.00 -12.78
C GLU A 100 16.55 5.88 -13.30
N LYS A 101 16.87 6.73 -14.27
CA LYS A 101 15.85 7.49 -14.98
C LYS A 101 14.98 6.49 -15.74
N ALA A 102 13.74 6.32 -15.30
CA ALA A 102 12.79 5.49 -16.02
C ALA A 102 12.57 6.03 -17.44
N ALA A 103 12.47 5.12 -18.40
CA ALA A 103 12.15 5.47 -19.77
C ALA A 103 10.73 6.07 -19.82
N ALA A 104 10.58 7.16 -20.57
CA ALA A 104 9.29 7.80 -20.76
C ALA A 104 8.54 7.06 -21.87
N PHE A 105 7.83 5.99 -21.50
CA PHE A 105 6.91 5.27 -22.36
C PHE A 105 5.49 5.75 -22.13
N SER A 106 4.70 5.90 -23.19
CA SER A 106 3.26 6.05 -23.09
C SER A 106 2.60 4.79 -22.47
N ALA A 107 1.39 4.94 -21.95
CA ALA A 107 0.62 3.83 -21.39
C ALA A 107 0.41 2.69 -22.40
N GLU A 108 0.17 3.01 -23.67
CA GLU A 108 0.01 2.03 -24.74
C GLU A 108 1.32 1.30 -25.06
N GLU A 109 2.44 2.04 -25.15
CA GLU A 109 3.77 1.44 -25.35
C GLU A 109 4.14 0.49 -24.21
N ARG A 110 3.90 0.88 -22.94
CA ARG A 110 4.10 -0.02 -21.79
C ARG A 110 3.21 -1.24 -21.86
N CYS A 111 1.96 -1.08 -22.31
CA CYS A 111 1.08 -2.20 -22.50
C CYS A 111 1.66 -3.17 -23.53
N ASN A 112 2.13 -2.67 -24.68
CA ASN A 112 2.73 -3.47 -25.74
C ASN A 112 3.99 -4.23 -25.31
N LEU A 113 4.76 -3.70 -24.35
CA LEU A 113 5.91 -4.41 -23.77
C LEU A 113 5.53 -5.68 -22.98
N LEU A 114 4.28 -5.82 -22.54
CA LEU A 114 3.82 -7.03 -21.85
C LEU A 114 3.74 -8.26 -22.75
N ARG A 115 3.83 -8.10 -24.07
CA ARG A 115 3.80 -9.21 -25.03
C ARG A 115 4.77 -10.31 -24.60
N THR A 116 4.25 -11.52 -24.46
CA THR A 116 5.01 -12.66 -23.92
C THR A 116 5.78 -13.37 -25.03
N GLN A 117 6.68 -14.27 -24.65
CA GLN A 117 7.44 -15.08 -25.63
C GLN A 117 6.53 -15.99 -26.46
N LYS A 118 5.37 -16.40 -25.93
CA LYS A 118 4.36 -17.16 -26.68
C LYS A 118 3.58 -16.32 -27.68
N GLY A 119 3.81 -15.00 -27.72
CA GLY A 119 3.12 -14.09 -28.62
C GLY A 119 1.73 -13.67 -28.16
N THR A 120 1.37 -13.93 -26.89
CA THR A 120 0.13 -13.44 -26.30
C THR A 120 0.12 -11.91 -26.37
N GLN A 121 -0.88 -11.35 -27.06
CA GLN A 121 -0.98 -9.91 -27.22
C GLN A 121 -1.74 -9.28 -26.04
N PRO A 122 -1.18 -8.24 -25.42
CA PRO A 122 -1.89 -7.48 -24.41
C PRO A 122 -3.01 -6.67 -25.06
N THR A 123 -4.11 -6.47 -24.33
CA THR A 123 -5.25 -5.65 -24.76
C THR A 123 -5.17 -4.30 -24.06
N PHE A 124 -5.03 -3.24 -24.84
CA PHE A 124 -5.07 -1.86 -24.36
C PHE A 124 -6.45 -1.24 -24.65
N THR A 125 -7.08 -0.67 -23.63
CA THR A 125 -8.36 0.03 -23.75
C THR A 125 -8.28 1.38 -23.07
N THR A 126 -9.04 2.34 -23.57
CA THR A 126 -9.19 3.68 -23.00
C THR A 126 -10.68 3.96 -22.78
N SER A 127 -11.01 4.62 -21.67
CA SER A 127 -12.38 4.99 -21.30
C SER A 127 -12.35 6.18 -20.36
N ASP A 128 -13.10 7.25 -20.65
CA ASP A 128 -13.32 8.39 -19.75
C ASP A 128 -12.05 8.90 -19.03
N ASP A 129 -11.04 9.29 -19.80
CA ASP A 129 -9.71 9.73 -19.32
C ASP A 129 -8.89 8.70 -18.54
N ASP A 130 -9.37 7.45 -18.45
CA ASP A 130 -8.64 6.33 -17.89
C ASP A 130 -8.17 5.37 -19.00
N TRP A 131 -7.10 4.62 -18.69
CA TRP A 131 -6.59 3.55 -19.54
C TRP A 131 -6.45 2.26 -18.73
N GLU A 132 -6.61 1.15 -19.44
CA GLU A 132 -6.46 -0.19 -18.90
C GLU A 132 -5.66 -1.07 -19.87
N CYS A 133 -4.75 -1.85 -19.31
CA CYS A 133 -3.96 -2.83 -20.03
C CYS A 133 -4.15 -4.21 -19.39
N LEU A 134 -4.52 -5.19 -20.20
CA LEU A 134 -4.83 -6.55 -19.77
C LEU A 134 -3.99 -7.57 -20.55
N ILE A 135 -3.47 -8.57 -19.85
CA ILE A 135 -2.91 -9.76 -20.50
C ILE A 135 -3.23 -10.99 -19.65
N PHE A 136 -3.59 -12.08 -20.32
CA PHE A 136 -3.88 -13.37 -19.72
C PHE A 136 -3.16 -14.45 -20.51
N GLU A 137 -2.44 -15.33 -19.83
CA GLU A 137 -1.74 -16.45 -20.48
C GLU A 137 -1.88 -17.74 -19.69
N GLU A 138 -2.09 -18.83 -20.43
CA GLU A 138 -2.15 -20.21 -19.94
C GLU A 138 -0.90 -20.99 -20.36
N PHE A 139 -0.47 -21.93 -19.51
CA PHE A 139 0.79 -22.65 -19.64
C PHE A 139 0.62 -24.16 -19.84
N ASP A 140 -0.60 -24.65 -19.75
CA ASP A 140 -0.95 -26.02 -20.08
C ASP A 140 -2.37 -26.09 -20.63
N ASN A 141 -2.73 -27.25 -21.18
CA ASN A 141 -4.05 -27.52 -21.74
C ASN A 141 -4.91 -28.36 -20.78
N SER A 142 -4.63 -28.32 -19.48
CA SER A 142 -5.40 -29.07 -18.49
C SER A 142 -6.76 -28.41 -18.25
N SER A 143 -7.67 -29.13 -17.58
CA SER A 143 -8.97 -28.56 -17.20
C SER A 143 -8.87 -27.38 -16.23
N GLU A 144 -7.75 -27.22 -15.54
CA GLU A 144 -7.46 -26.07 -14.68
C GLU A 144 -6.03 -25.59 -14.93
N PRO A 145 -5.81 -24.78 -15.98
CA PRO A 145 -4.47 -24.51 -16.45
C PRO A 145 -3.70 -23.57 -15.54
N ALA A 146 -2.40 -23.85 -15.42
CA ALA A 146 -1.49 -22.93 -14.77
C ALA A 146 -1.44 -21.66 -15.62
N SER A 147 -1.67 -20.51 -15.01
CA SER A 147 -1.94 -19.27 -15.75
C SER A 147 -1.50 -18.06 -14.96
N PHE A 148 -1.29 -16.94 -15.66
CA PHE A 148 -1.20 -15.64 -15.03
C PHE A 148 -2.08 -14.62 -15.75
N PHE A 149 -2.45 -13.60 -14.99
CA PHE A 149 -3.23 -12.46 -15.44
C PHE A 149 -2.58 -11.19 -14.91
N ILE A 150 -2.34 -10.22 -15.80
CA ILE A 150 -1.89 -8.89 -15.41
C ILE A 150 -2.96 -7.88 -15.82
N GLN A 151 -3.22 -6.95 -14.91
CA GLN A 151 -4.07 -5.79 -15.13
C GLN A 151 -3.33 -4.56 -14.63
N ALA A 152 -3.04 -3.64 -15.54
CA ALA A 152 -2.54 -2.32 -15.22
C ALA A 152 -3.57 -1.26 -15.56
N ARG A 153 -3.71 -0.24 -14.71
CA ARG A 153 -4.66 0.86 -14.90
C ARG A 153 -4.03 2.20 -14.57
N GLY A 154 -4.52 3.23 -15.21
CA GLY A 154 -4.10 4.60 -14.99
C GLY A 154 -5.03 5.64 -15.60
N GLY A 155 -4.63 6.90 -15.49
CA GLY A 155 -5.26 8.04 -16.15
C GLY A 155 -4.42 8.54 -17.33
N LEU A 156 -5.06 9.10 -18.35
CA LEU A 156 -4.40 9.80 -19.45
C LEU A 156 -3.78 11.12 -18.97
N PRO A 157 -2.71 11.62 -19.62
CA PRO A 157 -2.00 10.99 -20.72
C PRO A 157 -1.12 9.80 -20.29
N ASP A 158 -0.63 9.76 -19.04
CA ASP A 158 0.31 8.71 -18.61
C ASP A 158 0.44 8.52 -17.07
N THR A 159 -0.65 8.71 -16.33
CA THR A 159 -0.66 8.56 -14.86
C THR A 159 -0.91 7.11 -14.48
N PHE A 160 0.10 6.41 -13.97
CA PHE A 160 -0.07 5.07 -13.39
C PHE A 160 -0.90 5.11 -12.09
N ARG A 161 -1.85 4.17 -11.89
CA ARG A 161 -2.69 4.08 -10.68
C ARG A 161 -2.66 2.72 -10.00
N ASN A 162 -2.56 1.63 -10.76
CA ASN A 162 -2.62 0.28 -10.19
C ASN A 162 -1.95 -0.73 -11.13
N PHE A 163 -1.19 -1.65 -10.55
CA PHE A 163 -0.72 -2.85 -11.23
C PHE A 163 -1.09 -4.07 -10.38
N ARG A 164 -1.78 -5.01 -11.02
CA ARG A 164 -2.20 -6.26 -10.41
C ARG A 164 -1.68 -7.43 -11.23
N LEU A 165 -1.04 -8.36 -10.55
CA LEU A 165 -0.62 -9.64 -11.11
C LEU A 165 -1.27 -10.75 -10.30
N LYS A 166 -2.02 -11.61 -10.99
CA LYS A 166 -2.54 -12.86 -10.44
C LYS A 166 -1.89 -14.02 -11.14
N PHE A 167 -1.63 -15.10 -10.44
CA PHE A 167 -1.23 -16.35 -11.07
C PHE A 167 -1.74 -17.56 -10.30
N SER A 168 -1.94 -18.64 -11.05
CA SER A 168 -2.44 -19.93 -10.60
C SER A 168 -1.38 -20.99 -10.89
N LEU A 169 -0.91 -21.66 -9.84
CA LEU A 169 0.13 -22.69 -9.89
C LEU A 169 -0.53 -24.06 -9.73
N THR A 170 -1.33 -24.46 -10.72
CA THR A 170 -2.10 -25.72 -10.67
C THR A 170 -1.27 -26.94 -11.04
N ASN A 171 -0.25 -26.75 -11.88
CA ASN A 171 0.63 -27.79 -12.37
C ASN A 171 2.08 -27.58 -11.88
N PRO A 172 2.65 -28.51 -11.09
CA PRO A 172 4.01 -28.37 -10.55
C PRO A 172 5.09 -28.41 -11.64
N LEU A 173 4.81 -29.00 -12.82
CA LEU A 173 5.76 -29.06 -13.93
C LEU A 173 5.95 -27.72 -14.62
N THR A 174 4.93 -26.85 -14.59
CA THR A 174 4.94 -25.53 -15.24
C THR A 174 5.10 -24.39 -14.25
N GLU A 175 5.10 -24.68 -12.94
CA GLU A 175 5.16 -23.68 -11.87
C GLU A 175 6.31 -22.69 -12.03
N THR A 176 7.54 -23.19 -12.20
CA THR A 176 8.73 -22.36 -12.39
C THR A 176 8.64 -21.50 -13.65
N VAL A 177 8.02 -22.03 -14.72
CA VAL A 177 7.84 -21.31 -15.99
C VAL A 177 6.85 -20.17 -15.81
N VAL A 178 5.72 -20.42 -15.15
CA VAL A 178 4.71 -19.40 -14.84
C VAL A 178 5.31 -18.28 -13.99
N LEU A 179 6.05 -18.64 -12.94
CA LEU A 179 6.69 -17.66 -12.05
C LEU A 179 7.74 -16.82 -12.78
N ASN A 180 8.60 -17.45 -13.59
CA ASN A 180 9.61 -16.74 -14.36
C ASN A 180 8.98 -15.80 -15.40
N GLU A 181 7.93 -16.24 -16.10
CA GLU A 181 7.25 -15.39 -17.07
C GLU A 181 6.50 -14.24 -16.40
N ALA A 182 5.89 -14.47 -15.24
CA ALA A 182 5.25 -13.41 -14.45
C ALA A 182 6.26 -12.36 -13.97
N ILE A 183 7.44 -12.78 -13.50
CA ILE A 183 8.55 -11.88 -13.14
C ILE A 183 9.04 -11.11 -14.36
N ALA A 184 9.24 -11.78 -15.50
CA ALA A 184 9.66 -11.15 -16.73
C ALA A 184 8.63 -10.13 -17.24
N ALA A 185 7.33 -10.46 -17.20
CA ALA A 185 6.26 -9.55 -17.59
C ALA A 185 6.21 -8.30 -16.69
N MET A 186 6.38 -8.46 -15.38
CA MET A 186 6.50 -7.33 -14.45
C MET A 186 7.71 -6.44 -14.76
N GLN A 187 8.85 -7.04 -15.12
CA GLN A 187 10.05 -6.30 -15.53
C GLN A 187 9.85 -5.56 -16.85
N ARG A 188 9.17 -6.19 -17.83
CA ARG A 188 8.87 -5.58 -19.13
C ARG A 188 7.89 -4.41 -19.04
N PHE A 189 6.94 -4.44 -18.08
CA PHE A 189 6.04 -3.31 -17.84
C PHE A 189 6.77 -2.05 -17.34
N ASP A 190 7.99 -2.23 -16.80
CA ASP A 190 8.94 -1.18 -16.44
C ASP A 190 8.38 -0.11 -15.48
N LEU A 191 7.82 -0.55 -14.35
CA LEU A 191 7.50 0.38 -13.26
C LEU A 191 8.80 1.07 -12.78
N PRO A 192 8.80 2.40 -12.55
CA PRO A 192 9.97 3.15 -12.11
C PRO A 192 10.32 2.79 -10.66
N MET A 193 11.06 1.68 -10.50
CA MET A 193 11.49 1.10 -9.24
C MET A 193 12.99 0.85 -9.29
N ALA A 194 13.68 0.98 -8.16
CA ALA A 194 15.09 0.65 -8.10
C ALA A 194 15.35 -0.84 -8.42
N PRO A 195 16.50 -1.20 -9.01
CA PRO A 195 16.86 -2.58 -9.30
C PRO A 195 16.75 -3.52 -8.08
N GLU A 196 17.04 -3.00 -6.88
CA GLU A 196 16.93 -3.72 -5.62
C GLU A 196 15.48 -4.07 -5.27
N THR A 197 14.55 -3.12 -5.46
CA THR A 197 13.12 -3.36 -5.25
C THR A 197 12.61 -4.40 -6.25
N ARG A 198 13.06 -4.35 -7.52
CA ARG A 198 12.72 -5.37 -8.54
C ARG A 198 13.25 -6.75 -8.15
N ALA A 199 14.49 -6.85 -7.68
CA ALA A 199 15.09 -8.10 -7.22
C ALA A 199 14.39 -8.65 -5.97
N TYR A 200 14.02 -7.78 -5.03
CA TYR A 200 13.24 -8.14 -3.85
C TYR A 200 11.87 -8.72 -4.24
N LEU A 201 11.15 -8.08 -5.17
CA LEU A 201 9.88 -8.58 -5.69
C LEU A 201 10.04 -9.96 -6.36
N ALA A 202 11.02 -10.10 -7.24
CA ALA A 202 11.30 -11.37 -7.89
C ALA A 202 11.57 -12.49 -6.86
N GLN A 203 12.40 -12.21 -5.84
CA GLN A 203 12.68 -13.15 -4.77
C GLN A 203 11.41 -13.55 -4.01
N LYS A 204 10.53 -12.59 -3.66
CA LYS A 204 9.29 -12.87 -2.93
C LYS A 204 8.30 -13.69 -3.76
N LEU A 205 8.22 -13.42 -5.06
CA LEU A 205 7.39 -14.19 -6.00
C LEU A 205 7.89 -15.63 -6.13
N THR A 206 9.19 -15.83 -6.39
CA THR A 206 9.78 -17.18 -6.50
C THR A 206 9.66 -17.96 -5.19
N ALA A 207 9.89 -17.31 -4.04
CA ALA A 207 9.77 -17.93 -2.72
C ALA A 207 8.33 -18.09 -2.25
N ARG A 208 7.33 -17.61 -2.99
CA ARG A 208 5.89 -17.61 -2.63
C ARG A 208 5.65 -17.07 -1.21
N THR A 209 6.46 -16.09 -0.81
CA THR A 209 6.44 -15.56 0.56
C THR A 209 5.57 -14.32 0.59
N GLU A 210 4.45 -14.39 1.31
CA GLU A 210 3.56 -13.25 1.50
C GLU A 210 4.30 -12.05 2.10
N PHE A 211 3.93 -10.85 1.65
CA PHE A 211 4.46 -9.63 2.24
C PHE A 211 3.53 -8.45 2.03
N THR A 212 3.75 -7.42 2.82
CA THR A 212 3.24 -6.07 2.57
C THR A 212 4.41 -5.13 2.82
N SER A 213 4.71 -4.26 1.86
CA SER A 213 5.86 -3.36 1.93
C SER A 213 5.52 -2.02 1.30
N THR A 214 6.10 -0.96 1.87
CA THR A 214 6.18 0.36 1.25
C THR A 214 7.64 0.56 0.84
N SER A 215 7.91 0.60 -0.46
CA SER A 215 9.25 0.88 -1.00
C SER A 215 9.15 2.03 -1.99
N GLU A 216 10.05 3.00 -1.87
CA GLU A 216 10.12 4.17 -2.75
C GLU A 216 8.76 4.88 -2.87
N ASN A 217 8.16 4.85 -4.06
CA ASN A 217 6.89 5.49 -4.38
C ASN A 217 5.73 4.48 -4.47
N TYR A 218 5.89 3.25 -3.94
CA TYR A 218 4.89 2.19 -4.07
C TYR A 218 4.54 1.53 -2.75
N TRP A 219 3.25 1.28 -2.59
CA TRP A 219 2.73 0.28 -1.67
C TRP A 219 2.51 -1.03 -2.42
N MET A 220 3.02 -2.13 -1.87
CA MET A 220 3.01 -3.43 -2.50
C MET A 220 2.48 -4.48 -1.52
N ALA A 221 1.59 -5.35 -1.99
CA ALA A 221 1.10 -6.48 -1.22
C ALA A 221 1.04 -7.72 -2.09
N PHE A 222 1.63 -8.81 -1.58
CA PHE A 222 1.60 -10.12 -2.21
C PHE A 222 1.00 -11.12 -1.24
N ARG A 223 -0.07 -11.79 -1.65
CA ARG A 223 -0.84 -12.71 -0.80
C ARG A 223 -1.36 -13.90 -1.58
N GLN A 224 -1.50 -15.02 -0.91
CA GLN A 224 -2.26 -16.18 -1.37
C GLN A 224 -3.77 -15.85 -1.35
N GLU A 225 -4.53 -16.34 -2.33
CA GLU A 225 -5.99 -16.18 -2.31
C GLU A 225 -6.61 -17.08 -1.22
N ILE A 226 -7.61 -16.56 -0.52
CA ILE A 226 -8.25 -17.26 0.62
C ILE A 226 -8.90 -18.58 0.17
N ILE A 227 -9.44 -18.62 -1.04
CA ILE A 227 -10.23 -19.73 -1.56
C ILE A 227 -9.35 -20.83 -2.15
N ASP A 228 -8.22 -20.47 -2.77
CA ASP A 228 -7.32 -21.43 -3.45
C ASP A 228 -5.86 -21.16 -3.08
N LYS A 229 -5.25 -22.14 -2.42
CA LYS A 229 -3.84 -22.08 -1.98
C LYS A 229 -2.84 -22.07 -3.16
N ARG A 230 -3.29 -22.39 -4.37
CA ARG A 230 -2.45 -22.37 -5.57
C ARG A 230 -2.50 -21.02 -6.28
N ARG A 231 -3.36 -20.11 -5.84
CA ARG A 231 -3.56 -18.79 -6.46
C ARG A 231 -2.96 -17.71 -5.60
N TYR A 232 -2.26 -16.79 -6.26
CA TYR A 232 -1.60 -15.68 -5.61
C TYR A 232 -1.95 -14.37 -6.32
N ASN A 233 -1.90 -13.28 -5.56
CA ASN A 233 -2.24 -11.95 -6.01
C ASN A 233 -1.19 -10.95 -5.50
N LEU A 234 -0.50 -10.31 -6.44
CA LEU A 234 0.36 -9.15 -6.22
C LEU A 234 -0.42 -7.90 -6.63
N VAL A 235 -0.41 -6.90 -5.75
CA VAL A 235 -0.96 -5.57 -6.01
C VAL A 235 0.12 -4.54 -5.72
N ILE A 236 0.29 -3.60 -6.64
CA ILE A 236 1.24 -2.49 -6.56
C ILE A 236 0.47 -1.21 -6.82
N LEU A 237 0.50 -0.30 -5.85
CA LEU A 237 -0.18 0.98 -5.89
C LEU A 237 0.85 2.10 -5.73
N PRO A 238 0.79 3.17 -6.54
CA PRO A 238 1.61 4.34 -6.30
C PRO A 238 1.16 5.00 -4.99
N LEU A 239 2.12 5.41 -4.18
CA LEU A 239 1.87 6.22 -2.99
C LEU A 239 1.55 7.65 -3.44
N PRO A 240 0.58 8.31 -2.79
CA PRO A 240 0.32 9.72 -3.05
C PRO A 240 1.59 10.53 -2.73
N GLN A 241 2.04 11.33 -3.70
CA GLN A 241 3.18 12.22 -3.47
C GLN A 241 2.78 13.27 -2.43
N THR A 242 3.41 13.22 -1.25
CA THR A 242 3.14 14.17 -0.16
C THR A 242 3.93 15.47 -0.29
N ILE A 243 4.76 15.61 -1.33
CA ILE A 243 5.67 16.74 -1.52
C ILE A 243 5.49 17.28 -2.94
N THR A 244 4.93 18.48 -3.05
CA THR A 244 4.92 19.26 -4.30
C THR A 244 6.17 20.12 -4.36
N CYS A 245 6.99 19.93 -5.39
CA CYS A 245 8.16 20.77 -5.64
C CYS A 245 7.73 22.04 -6.38
N GLY A 246 7.55 23.12 -5.64
CA GLY A 246 7.01 24.35 -6.20
C GLY A 246 6.71 25.37 -5.12
N ASP A 247 7.78 25.98 -4.63
CA ASP A 247 7.96 27.41 -4.31
C ASP A 247 9.09 27.49 -3.27
N PRO A 248 10.20 28.20 -3.56
CA PRO A 248 11.22 28.41 -2.56
C PRO A 248 10.57 29.16 -1.39
N ALA A 249 10.54 28.55 -0.21
CA ALA A 249 10.15 29.25 1.01
C ALA A 249 11.01 30.53 1.09
N LEU A 250 10.36 31.70 1.03
CA LEU A 250 11.04 32.97 1.17
C LEU A 250 11.85 32.92 2.47
N PRO A 251 13.17 33.16 2.43
CA PRO A 251 13.99 33.11 3.63
C PRO A 251 13.45 34.12 4.64
N PRO A 252 13.30 33.76 5.94
CA PRO A 252 12.96 34.73 6.95
C PRO A 252 14.02 35.83 6.96
N PRO A 253 13.64 37.11 7.05
CA PRO A 253 14.61 38.19 7.10
C PRO A 253 15.30 38.14 8.46
N ASP A 254 16.48 37.54 8.56
CA ASP A 254 17.30 37.81 9.72
C ASP A 254 18.81 37.93 9.50
N ARG A 255 19.32 38.90 10.24
CA ARG A 255 20.62 39.55 10.16
C ARG A 255 21.74 38.67 10.74
N ALA A 256 22.18 37.64 10.02
CA ALA A 256 23.55 37.13 10.13
C ALA A 256 23.80 35.99 9.14
N GLY A 257 24.55 36.29 8.09
CA GLY A 257 25.48 35.38 7.42
C GLY A 257 25.02 33.95 7.13
N ARG A 258 24.54 33.76 5.90
CA ARG A 258 24.21 32.52 5.17
C ARG A 258 22.75 32.07 5.30
N PRO A 259 21.95 32.19 4.22
CA PRO A 259 20.60 31.62 4.20
C PRO A 259 20.69 30.10 4.31
N ILE A 260 20.04 29.53 5.33
CA ILE A 260 19.81 28.08 5.42
C ILE A 260 18.52 27.82 4.64
N TYR A 261 18.65 27.21 3.46
CA TYR A 261 17.49 26.76 2.70
C TYR A 261 17.08 25.38 3.21
N GLY A 262 15.90 25.30 3.83
CA GLY A 262 15.24 24.02 4.06
C GLY A 262 14.73 23.48 2.73
N MET A 263 15.35 22.42 2.22
CA MET A 263 14.86 21.71 1.04
C MET A 263 14.37 20.32 1.44
N THR A 264 13.16 19.96 1.02
CA THR A 264 12.66 18.59 1.12
C THR A 264 13.41 17.70 0.13
N VAL A 265 13.93 16.56 0.59
CA VAL A 265 14.75 15.62 -0.19
C VAL A 265 14.09 15.20 -1.51
N GLY A 266 12.76 15.18 -1.57
CA GLY A 266 11.98 14.90 -2.79
C GLY A 266 12.08 15.93 -3.92
N CYS A 267 12.75 17.08 -3.69
CA CYS A 267 12.90 18.16 -4.67
C CYS A 267 14.35 18.39 -5.11
N LEU A 268 15.24 17.45 -4.82
CA LEU A 268 16.62 17.51 -5.30
C LEU A 268 16.65 17.28 -6.81
N SER A 269 17.11 18.28 -7.56
CA SER A 269 17.37 18.15 -8.98
C SER A 269 18.55 17.18 -9.19
N LEU A 270 18.26 15.99 -9.71
CA LEU A 270 19.28 15.07 -10.18
C LEU A 270 20.07 15.75 -11.30
N GLN A 271 21.32 16.13 -11.02
CA GLN A 271 22.21 16.65 -12.05
C GLN A 271 22.41 15.57 -13.11
N ALA A 272 21.97 15.85 -14.33
CA ALA A 272 22.32 15.02 -15.47
C ALA A 272 23.85 14.95 -15.57
N ALA A 273 24.39 13.75 -15.79
CA ALA A 273 25.81 13.57 -16.05
C ALA A 273 26.26 14.56 -17.14
N PRO A 274 27.45 15.18 -17.01
CA PRO A 274 27.94 16.12 -18.01
C PRO A 274 27.94 15.41 -19.37
N ARG A 275 27.19 15.99 -20.32
CA ARG A 275 27.19 15.54 -21.72
C ARG A 275 28.64 15.44 -22.17
N GLN A 276 29.08 14.23 -22.53
CA GLN A 276 30.34 14.07 -23.25
C GLN A 276 30.27 14.96 -24.49
N PRO A 277 31.29 15.82 -24.74
CA PRO A 277 31.33 16.61 -25.95
C PRO A 277 31.33 15.66 -27.16
N PRO A 278 30.67 16.03 -28.27
CA PRO A 278 30.63 15.22 -29.47
C PRO A 278 32.05 14.90 -29.94
N PRO A 279 32.29 13.68 -30.46
CA PRO A 279 33.60 13.32 -30.99
C PRO A 279 33.99 14.29 -32.10
N ALA A 280 35.20 14.82 -32.00
CA ALA A 280 35.76 15.75 -32.98
C ALA A 280 35.65 15.15 -34.38
N SER A 281 35.06 15.90 -35.31
CA SER A 281 35.00 15.57 -36.72
C SER A 281 36.41 15.32 -37.24
N SER A 282 36.65 14.11 -37.75
CA SER A 282 37.87 13.73 -38.44
C SER A 282 38.15 14.66 -39.63
N PRO A 283 39.41 15.07 -39.87
CA PRO A 283 39.75 15.96 -40.97
C PRO A 283 39.56 15.27 -42.33
N PRO A 284 39.23 16.03 -43.39
CA PRO A 284 39.01 15.48 -44.71
C PRO A 284 40.31 14.91 -45.30
N SER A 285 40.24 13.65 -45.71
CA SER A 285 41.26 12.95 -46.49
C SER A 285 41.40 13.59 -47.87
N LEU A 286 42.49 14.33 -48.08
CA LEU A 286 42.98 14.71 -49.41
C LEU A 286 43.55 13.47 -50.10
N PHE A 287 42.84 12.97 -51.11
CA PHE A 287 43.44 12.11 -52.13
C PHE A 287 44.12 13.00 -53.20
N PRO A 288 45.35 12.72 -53.62
CA PRO A 288 45.90 13.30 -54.83
C PRO A 288 45.41 12.53 -56.06
N ALA A 289 45.04 13.27 -57.10
CA ALA A 289 44.73 12.77 -58.43
C ALA A 289 45.98 12.18 -59.09
N GLY A 290 45.79 11.05 -59.78
CA GLY A 290 46.68 10.61 -60.87
C GLY A 290 46.24 11.19 -62.20
#